data_AF-A0A8J8SHT6-F1
#
_entry.id   AF-A0A8J8SHT6-F1
#
_cell.length_a   1.000
_cell.length_b   1.000
_cell.length_c   1.000
_cell.angle_alpha   90.00
_cell.angle_beta   90.00
_cell.angle_gamma   90.00
#
_symmetry.space_group_name_H-M   'P 1'
#
loop_
_entity.id
_entity.type
_entity.pdbx_description
1 polymer ?
#
loop_
_entity_poly.entity_id
_entity_poly.type
_entity_poly.pdbx_seq_one_letter_code
_entity_poly.pdbx_strand_id
1 'polypeptide(L)'
;MNNNQHDTIQQLINYVSKDESVLALILCGSIARGTETDRSDIDVIVVVTDARFNRERTCKNYFWGTDFDSKDFKVEVDGKIIPKEFLEKVWKDGNESIKSTLYHSKVLYSRDSDIDRLLLDKPNILIGEKSENIRKFYSLMKSSRFSAGDDLENTFYLNKCIYDTAFYACRLVLAHNNILYPCVKNMYKELENCKDIPKDFILLLNEVMHTYSYKKMVEFYNYVNNYFIEYHFDNRLRRGYVLENELFWFFNTVPYAEI
;
A
#
# COMPACT_ATOMS: atom_id res chain seq x y z
N MET A 1 16.38 -14.92 2.27
CA MET A 1 15.60 -15.75 3.21
C MET A 1 16.59 -16.66 3.92
N ASN A 2 16.58 -16.68 5.26
CA ASN A 2 17.46 -17.55 6.04
C ASN A 2 16.82 -18.91 6.36
N ASN A 3 17.60 -19.82 6.95
CA ASN A 3 17.14 -21.19 7.24
C ASN A 3 15.94 -21.20 8.20
N ASN A 4 15.93 -20.35 9.23
CA ASN A 4 14.81 -20.30 10.17
C ASN A 4 13.50 -19.86 9.48
N GLN A 5 13.57 -18.85 8.60
CA GLN A 5 12.41 -18.40 7.81
C GLN A 5 11.94 -19.52 6.87
N HIS A 6 12.86 -20.20 6.20
CA HIS A 6 12.54 -21.33 5.32
C HIS A 6 11.85 -22.47 6.08
N ASP A 7 12.43 -22.89 7.21
CA ASP A 7 11.92 -23.98 8.04
C ASP A 7 10.52 -23.64 8.59
N THR A 8 10.32 -22.41 9.06
CA THR A 8 8.99 -21.95 9.52
C THR A 8 7.98 -22.00 8.38
N ILE A 9 8.32 -21.53 7.17
CA ILE A 9 7.42 -21.60 6.01
C ILE A 9 7.02 -23.06 5.71
N GLN A 10 7.96 -24.02 5.76
CA GLN A 10 7.64 -25.44 5.57
C GLN A 10 6.70 -25.98 6.66
N GLN A 11 6.90 -25.57 7.91
CA GLN A 11 6.00 -25.93 9.00
C GLN A 11 4.58 -25.37 8.78
N LEU A 12 4.46 -24.12 8.34
CA LEU A 12 3.17 -23.50 8.03
C LEU A 12 2.45 -24.24 6.90
N ILE A 13 3.15 -24.61 5.82
CA ILE A 13 2.59 -25.42 4.72
C ILE A 13 2.08 -26.78 5.24
N ASN A 14 2.86 -27.46 6.07
CA ASN A 14 2.46 -28.73 6.68
C ASN A 14 1.27 -28.58 7.64
N TYR A 15 1.15 -27.45 8.32
CA TYR A 15 0.02 -27.14 9.19
C TYR A 15 -1.26 -26.94 8.39
N VAL A 16 -1.24 -26.04 7.38
CA VAL A 16 -2.44 -25.70 6.60
C VAL A 16 -2.91 -26.83 5.68
N SER A 17 -2.01 -27.70 5.23
CA SER A 17 -2.39 -28.84 4.37
C SER A 17 -3.32 -29.83 5.06
N LYS A 18 -3.23 -29.93 6.40
CA LYS A 18 -4.07 -30.82 7.22
C LYS A 18 -5.43 -30.22 7.57
N ASP A 19 -5.60 -28.91 7.39
CA ASP A 19 -6.84 -28.20 7.71
C ASP A 19 -7.66 -27.96 6.44
N GLU A 20 -8.72 -28.74 6.26
CA GLU A 20 -9.61 -28.64 5.09
C GLU A 20 -10.32 -27.29 4.96
N SER A 21 -10.37 -26.51 6.04
CA SER A 21 -10.95 -25.18 5.99
C SER A 21 -10.01 -24.11 5.40
N VAL A 22 -8.72 -24.43 5.21
CA VAL A 22 -7.74 -23.54 4.55
C VAL A 22 -7.66 -23.88 3.06
N LEU A 23 -8.08 -22.94 2.22
CA LEU A 23 -8.07 -23.06 0.76
C LEU A 23 -6.70 -22.73 0.17
N ALA A 24 -6.02 -21.72 0.70
CA ALA A 24 -4.68 -21.34 0.27
C ALA A 24 -3.88 -20.62 1.36
N LEU A 25 -2.56 -20.72 1.26
CA LEU A 25 -1.59 -19.95 2.02
C LEU A 25 -0.74 -19.14 1.04
N ILE A 26 -0.81 -17.82 1.17
CA ILE A 26 -0.15 -16.88 0.27
C ILE A 26 0.90 -16.11 1.07
N LEU A 27 2.17 -16.21 0.69
CA LEU A 27 3.26 -15.42 1.24
C LEU A 27 3.19 -14.00 0.68
N CYS A 28 3.31 -13.01 1.55
CA CYS A 28 3.42 -11.61 1.16
C CYS A 28 4.58 -10.93 1.91
N GLY A 29 4.52 -9.60 2.04
CA GLY A 29 5.51 -8.84 2.79
C GLY A 29 6.93 -8.90 2.23
N SER A 30 7.91 -8.75 3.13
CA SER A 30 9.31 -8.55 2.75
C SER A 30 9.94 -9.78 2.09
N ILE A 31 9.59 -10.99 2.55
CA ILE A 31 10.09 -12.26 2.02
C ILE A 31 9.55 -12.53 0.60
N ALA A 32 8.25 -12.27 0.37
CA ALA A 32 7.70 -12.42 -0.98
C ALA A 32 8.39 -11.50 -1.99
N ARG A 33 8.72 -10.28 -1.56
CA ARG A 33 9.40 -9.24 -2.35
C ARG A 33 10.90 -9.45 -2.54
N GLY A 34 11.56 -10.31 -1.74
CA GLY A 34 13.02 -10.47 -1.77
C GLY A 34 13.76 -9.31 -1.13
N THR A 35 13.13 -8.62 -0.17
CA THR A 35 13.68 -7.46 0.55
C THR A 35 13.78 -7.70 2.06
N GLU A 36 13.62 -8.96 2.46
CA GLU A 36 13.70 -9.41 3.84
C GLU A 36 15.10 -9.24 4.44
N THR A 37 15.11 -9.13 5.76
CA THR A 37 16.32 -9.18 6.58
C THR A 37 16.27 -10.43 7.45
N ASP A 38 17.34 -10.72 8.19
CA ASP A 38 17.34 -11.82 9.16
C ASP A 38 16.35 -11.63 10.32
N ARG A 39 15.82 -10.40 10.49
CA ARG A 39 14.82 -10.05 11.51
C ARG A 39 13.42 -9.92 10.93
N SER A 40 13.23 -10.17 9.63
CA SER A 40 11.91 -10.13 9.03
C SER A 40 11.05 -11.28 9.55
N ASP A 41 9.81 -10.93 9.87
CA ASP A 41 8.67 -11.80 10.09
C ASP A 41 8.21 -12.49 8.80
N ILE A 42 7.29 -13.43 8.95
CA ILE A 42 6.61 -14.12 7.86
C ILE A 42 5.18 -13.57 7.75
N ASP A 43 4.98 -12.67 6.79
CA ASP A 43 3.66 -12.17 6.42
C ASP A 43 2.92 -13.17 5.53
N VAL A 44 1.70 -13.57 5.92
CA VAL A 44 0.86 -14.45 5.10
C VAL A 44 -0.59 -13.99 5.00
N ILE A 45 -1.24 -14.39 3.91
CA ILE A 45 -2.68 -14.32 3.74
C ILE A 45 -3.20 -15.75 3.71
N VAL A 46 -4.12 -16.06 4.62
CA VAL A 46 -4.74 -17.37 4.77
C VAL A 46 -6.14 -17.30 4.20
N VAL A 47 -6.32 -17.90 3.02
CA VAL A 47 -7.63 -17.98 2.37
C VAL A 47 -8.36 -19.17 2.96
N VAL A 48 -9.54 -18.94 3.53
CA VAL A 48 -10.33 -19.98 4.18
C VAL A 48 -11.70 -20.13 3.53
N THR A 49 -12.37 -21.24 3.83
CA THR A 49 -13.76 -21.46 3.43
C THR A 49 -14.69 -20.41 4.05
N ASP A 50 -15.80 -20.10 3.38
CA ASP A 50 -16.80 -19.15 3.88
C ASP A 50 -17.33 -19.56 5.27
N ALA A 51 -17.49 -20.86 5.51
CA ALA A 51 -17.92 -21.38 6.80
C ALA A 51 -16.93 -21.04 7.92
N ARG A 52 -15.61 -21.16 7.68
CA ARG A 52 -14.60 -20.73 8.65
C ARG A 52 -14.57 -19.22 8.77
N PHE A 53 -14.52 -18.48 7.66
CA PHE A 53 -14.47 -17.02 7.71
C PHE A 53 -15.65 -16.42 8.48
N ASN A 54 -16.86 -16.97 8.32
CA ASN A 54 -18.03 -16.53 9.07
C ASN A 54 -17.90 -16.72 10.58
N ARG A 55 -17.27 -17.81 11.04
CA ARG A 55 -16.97 -18.03 12.47
C ARG A 55 -15.98 -16.99 12.98
N GLU A 56 -14.87 -16.81 12.27
CA GLU A 56 -13.84 -15.83 12.62
C GLU A 56 -14.39 -14.40 12.66
N ARG A 57 -15.22 -14.04 11.67
CA ARG A 57 -15.92 -12.75 11.60
C ARG A 57 -16.82 -12.50 12.81
N THR A 58 -17.53 -13.52 13.27
CA THR A 58 -18.41 -13.43 14.44
C THR A 58 -17.60 -13.13 15.71
N CYS A 59 -16.43 -13.74 15.83
CA CYS A 59 -15.50 -13.52 16.94
C CYS A 59 -14.56 -12.33 16.75
N LYS A 60 -14.62 -11.63 15.60
CA LYS A 60 -13.67 -10.58 15.18
C LYS A 60 -12.21 -11.05 15.16
N ASN A 61 -11.98 -12.33 14.88
CA ASN A 61 -10.66 -12.95 14.87
C ASN A 61 -10.08 -13.04 13.44
N TYR A 62 -9.55 -11.93 12.94
CA TYR A 62 -9.00 -11.88 11.57
C TYR A 62 -7.50 -12.15 11.47
N PHE A 63 -6.83 -12.29 12.62
CA PHE A 63 -5.40 -12.51 12.71
C PHE A 63 -5.08 -14.01 12.79
N TRP A 64 -4.00 -14.42 12.13
CA TRP A 64 -3.50 -15.78 12.11
C TRP A 64 -2.01 -15.78 12.44
N GLY A 65 -1.67 -16.02 13.69
CA GLY A 65 -0.29 -15.92 14.18
C GLY A 65 -0.14 -16.39 15.62
N THR A 66 -1.17 -16.18 16.44
CA THR A 66 -1.17 -16.48 17.87
C THR A 66 -0.83 -17.94 18.19
N ASP A 67 -1.27 -18.90 17.37
CA ASP A 67 -0.96 -20.32 17.57
C ASP A 67 0.51 -20.68 17.31
N PHE A 68 1.27 -19.75 16.71
CA PHE A 68 2.69 -19.88 16.39
C PHE A 68 3.58 -19.07 17.33
N ASP A 69 3.03 -18.46 18.38
CA ASP A 69 3.81 -17.82 19.44
C ASP A 69 4.35 -18.88 20.42
N SER A 70 5.15 -19.81 19.90
CA SER A 70 5.72 -20.92 20.66
C SER A 70 7.21 -21.13 20.33
N LYS A 71 7.89 -21.94 21.14
CA LYS A 71 9.31 -22.28 20.89
C LYS A 71 9.51 -23.10 19.61
N ASP A 72 8.44 -23.68 19.06
CA ASP A 72 8.50 -24.51 17.85
C ASP A 72 8.61 -23.65 16.58
N PHE A 73 8.14 -22.41 16.65
CA PHE A 73 8.20 -21.42 15.58
C PHE A 73 9.27 -20.38 15.90
N LYS A 74 10.37 -20.43 15.15
CA LYS A 74 11.55 -19.58 15.40
C LYS A 74 11.41 -18.15 14.84
N VAL A 75 10.36 -17.90 14.06
CA VAL A 75 10.13 -16.65 13.34
C VAL A 75 8.67 -16.27 13.55
N GLU A 76 8.42 -15.00 13.86
CA GLU A 76 7.10 -14.43 14.01
C GLU A 76 6.28 -14.57 12.73
N VAL A 77 4.98 -14.87 12.87
CA VAL A 77 4.06 -15.06 11.76
C VAL A 77 2.92 -14.04 11.90
N ASP A 78 2.82 -13.11 10.94
CA ASP A 78 1.71 -12.16 10.82
C ASP A 78 0.80 -12.63 9.68
N GLY A 79 -0.26 -13.35 10.04
CA GLY A 79 -1.24 -13.85 9.11
C GLY A 79 -2.56 -13.11 9.16
N LYS A 80 -3.23 -13.03 8.02
CA LYS A 80 -4.57 -12.44 7.89
C LYS A 80 -5.52 -13.48 7.31
N ILE A 81 -6.64 -13.73 8.00
CA ILE A 81 -7.67 -14.67 7.56
C ILE A 81 -8.66 -13.94 6.65
N ILE A 82 -8.82 -14.43 5.43
CA ILE A 82 -9.71 -13.84 4.42
C ILE A 82 -10.59 -14.90 3.74
N PRO A 83 -11.78 -14.52 3.23
CA PRO A 83 -12.54 -15.37 2.32
C PRO A 83 -11.95 -15.26 0.89
N LYS A 84 -12.27 -16.21 0.02
CA LYS A 84 -11.87 -16.16 -1.41
C LYS A 84 -12.35 -14.89 -2.11
N GLU A 85 -13.58 -14.45 -1.83
CA GLU A 85 -14.19 -13.23 -2.38
C GLU A 85 -13.32 -11.98 -2.16
N PHE A 86 -12.53 -11.94 -1.08
CA PHE A 86 -11.62 -10.81 -0.83
C PHE A 86 -10.60 -10.65 -1.97
N LEU A 87 -10.05 -11.74 -2.50
CA LEU A 87 -9.06 -11.68 -3.59
C LEU A 87 -9.67 -11.12 -4.88
N GLU A 88 -10.91 -11.49 -5.17
CA GLU A 88 -11.67 -10.97 -6.32
C GLU A 88 -11.94 -9.47 -6.14
N LYS A 89 -12.30 -9.07 -4.92
CA LYS A 89 -12.65 -7.69 -4.59
C LYS A 89 -11.43 -6.76 -4.57
N VAL A 90 -10.24 -7.23 -4.17
CA VAL A 90 -9.02 -6.38 -4.11
C VAL A 90 -8.70 -5.76 -5.46
N TRP A 91 -8.83 -6.52 -6.55
CA TRP A 91 -8.50 -6.02 -7.87
C TRP A 91 -9.47 -4.94 -8.36
N LYS A 92 -10.73 -5.02 -7.94
CA LYS A 92 -11.78 -4.05 -8.32
C LYS A 92 -11.83 -2.83 -7.41
N ASP A 93 -11.82 -3.07 -6.10
CA ASP A 93 -12.15 -2.07 -5.07
C ASP A 93 -11.01 -1.84 -4.07
N GLY A 94 -9.94 -2.65 -4.11
CA GLY A 94 -8.83 -2.57 -3.18
C GLY A 94 -8.01 -1.29 -3.35
N ASN A 95 -7.49 -0.77 -2.24
CA ASN A 95 -6.53 0.32 -2.28
C ASN A 95 -5.18 -0.13 -2.87
N GLU A 96 -4.31 0.84 -3.21
CA GLU A 96 -3.02 0.53 -3.83
C GLU A 96 -2.12 -0.34 -2.95
N SER A 97 -2.20 -0.22 -1.62
CA SER A 97 -1.37 -0.98 -0.68
C SER A 97 -1.67 -2.48 -0.72
N ILE A 98 -2.95 -2.86 -0.64
CA ILE A 98 -3.35 -4.27 -0.72
C ILE A 98 -3.12 -4.84 -2.12
N LYS A 99 -3.36 -4.05 -3.17
CA LYS A 99 -3.01 -4.41 -4.55
C LYS A 99 -1.50 -4.65 -4.68
N SER A 100 -0.66 -3.78 -4.11
CA SER A 100 0.81 -3.92 -4.12
C SER A 100 1.23 -5.19 -3.37
N THR A 101 0.58 -5.48 -2.24
CA THR A 101 0.81 -6.70 -1.46
C THR A 101 0.51 -7.95 -2.28
N LEU A 102 -0.66 -8.04 -2.92
CA LEU A 102 -1.02 -9.18 -3.76
C LEU A 102 -0.18 -9.27 -5.04
N TYR A 103 0.19 -8.14 -5.63
CA TYR A 103 1.02 -8.09 -6.83
C TYR A 103 2.38 -8.80 -6.63
N HIS A 104 3.00 -8.59 -5.46
CA HIS A 104 4.27 -9.24 -5.10
C HIS A 104 4.12 -10.58 -4.36
N SER A 105 2.89 -11.03 -4.12
CA SER A 105 2.64 -12.24 -3.35
C SER A 105 2.99 -13.53 -4.11
N LYS A 106 3.23 -14.60 -3.34
CA LYS A 106 3.55 -15.94 -3.84
C LYS A 106 2.65 -16.96 -3.16
N VAL A 107 2.02 -17.83 -3.94
CA VAL A 107 1.25 -18.96 -3.38
C VAL A 107 2.23 -19.99 -2.84
N LEU A 108 2.11 -20.31 -1.54
CA LEU A 108 2.89 -21.37 -0.89
C LEU A 108 2.14 -22.70 -0.89
N TYR A 109 0.82 -22.63 -0.78
CA TYR A 109 -0.08 -23.78 -0.77
C TYR A 109 -1.43 -23.36 -1.36
N SER A 110 -2.05 -24.21 -2.16
CA SER A 110 -3.41 -24.03 -2.65
C SER A 110 -4.06 -25.39 -2.89
N ARG A 111 -5.35 -25.50 -2.57
CA ARG A 111 -6.23 -26.60 -3.00
C ARG A 111 -7.36 -26.14 -3.92
N ASP A 112 -7.40 -24.84 -4.25
CA ASP A 112 -8.40 -24.23 -5.12
C ASP A 112 -7.68 -23.52 -6.28
N SER A 113 -7.75 -24.13 -7.47
CA SER A 113 -7.07 -23.64 -8.67
C SER A 113 -7.55 -22.25 -9.13
N ASP A 114 -8.74 -21.81 -8.71
CA ASP A 114 -9.17 -20.43 -9.01
C ASP A 114 -8.35 -19.39 -8.25
N ILE A 115 -7.89 -19.70 -7.03
CA ILE A 115 -7.05 -18.78 -6.25
C ILE A 115 -5.74 -18.52 -6.99
N ASP A 116 -5.14 -19.57 -7.55
CA ASP A 116 -3.92 -19.45 -8.36
C ASP A 116 -4.17 -18.55 -9.58
N ARG A 117 -5.30 -18.74 -10.27
CA ARG A 117 -5.70 -17.92 -11.41
C ARG A 117 -5.90 -16.44 -11.03
N LEU A 118 -6.60 -16.16 -9.92
CA LEU A 118 -6.85 -14.79 -9.43
C LEU A 118 -5.57 -14.02 -9.10
N LEU A 119 -4.47 -14.72 -8.77
CA LEU A 119 -3.18 -14.13 -8.49
C LEU A 119 -2.24 -14.10 -9.71
N LEU A 120 -2.60 -14.72 -10.83
CA LEU A 120 -1.81 -14.68 -12.07
C LEU A 120 -2.20 -13.52 -13.00
N ASP A 121 -3.47 -13.06 -12.99
CA ASP A 121 -3.99 -11.97 -13.84
C ASP A 121 -3.63 -10.55 -13.34
N LYS A 122 -2.39 -10.38 -12.86
CA LYS A 122 -1.84 -9.15 -12.24
C LYS A 122 -1.81 -7.89 -13.13
N PRO A 123 -1.55 -7.93 -14.46
CA PRO A 123 -1.18 -6.71 -15.21
C PRO A 123 -2.33 -5.84 -15.73
N ASN A 124 -3.53 -6.40 -15.98
CA ASN A 124 -4.56 -5.70 -16.75
C ASN A 124 -5.28 -4.56 -15.98
N ILE A 125 -5.24 -4.59 -14.65
CA ILE A 125 -5.96 -3.63 -13.78
C ILE A 125 -5.24 -2.28 -13.66
N LEU A 126 -3.90 -2.25 -13.77
CA LEU A 126 -3.09 -1.05 -13.48
C LEU A 126 -3.22 0.06 -14.53
N ILE A 127 -3.55 -0.30 -15.77
CA ILE A 127 -3.57 0.64 -16.89
C ILE A 127 -4.73 1.63 -16.77
N GLY A 128 -5.88 1.21 -16.20
CA GLY A 128 -7.07 2.05 -16.06
C GLY A 128 -6.97 3.11 -14.97
N GLU A 129 -6.17 2.88 -13.92
CA GLU A 129 -6.12 3.74 -12.73
C GLU A 129 -5.11 4.88 -12.84
N LYS A 130 -4.15 4.80 -13.78
CA LYS A 130 -3.03 5.72 -13.91
C LYS A 130 -3.46 7.19 -13.99
N SER A 131 -4.32 7.52 -14.96
CA SER A 131 -4.68 8.92 -15.23
C SER A 131 -5.44 9.56 -14.06
N GLU A 132 -6.31 8.79 -13.41
CA GLU A 132 -7.08 9.25 -12.26
C GLU A 132 -6.19 9.39 -11.02
N ASN A 133 -5.25 8.47 -10.79
CA ASN A 133 -4.29 8.58 -9.69
C ASN A 133 -3.37 9.80 -9.85
N ILE A 134 -2.82 10.04 -11.05
CA ILE A 134 -2.01 11.24 -11.33
C ILE A 134 -2.82 12.51 -11.05
N ARG A 135 -4.02 12.60 -11.61
CA ARG A 135 -4.95 13.73 -11.42
C ARG A 135 -5.24 14.00 -9.95
N LYS A 136 -5.54 12.94 -9.20
CA LYS A 136 -5.84 12.97 -7.77
C LYS A 136 -4.65 13.42 -6.93
N PHE A 137 -3.49 12.76 -7.05
CA PHE A 137 -2.32 13.08 -6.23
C PHE A 137 -1.74 14.46 -6.55
N TYR A 138 -1.78 14.87 -7.82
CA TYR A 138 -1.42 16.24 -8.18
C TYR A 138 -2.34 17.26 -7.49
N SER A 139 -3.66 17.01 -7.48
CA SER A 139 -4.64 17.91 -6.84
C SER A 139 -4.46 17.97 -5.32
N LEU A 140 -4.21 16.83 -4.67
CA LEU A 140 -3.97 16.75 -3.23
C LEU A 140 -2.67 17.44 -2.83
N MET A 141 -1.57 17.18 -3.56
CA MET A 141 -0.28 17.87 -3.36
C MET A 141 -0.45 19.39 -3.45
N LYS A 142 -1.14 19.87 -4.49
CA LYS A 142 -1.44 21.28 -4.68
C LYS A 142 -2.26 21.83 -3.52
N SER A 143 -3.37 21.17 -3.15
CA SER A 143 -4.22 21.61 -2.05
C SER A 143 -3.43 21.77 -0.76
N SER A 144 -2.66 20.75 -0.36
CA SER A 144 -1.85 20.78 0.87
C SER A 144 -0.83 21.91 0.88
N ARG A 145 -0.15 22.15 -0.25
CA ARG A 145 0.80 23.27 -0.37
C ARG A 145 0.13 24.63 -0.17
N PHE A 146 -1.06 24.85 -0.73
CA PHE A 146 -1.75 26.14 -0.63
C PHE A 146 -2.37 26.32 0.75
N SER A 147 -2.96 25.27 1.32
CA SER A 147 -3.49 25.24 2.68
C SER A 147 -2.44 25.59 3.74
N ALA A 148 -1.18 25.18 3.56
CA ALA A 148 -0.09 25.55 4.47
C ALA A 148 0.07 27.08 4.66
N GLY A 149 -0.36 27.90 3.68
CA GLY A 149 -0.26 29.36 3.76
C GLY A 149 -1.36 30.03 4.59
N ASP A 150 -2.40 29.31 4.99
CA ASP A 150 -3.56 29.86 5.69
C ASP A 150 -3.27 30.15 7.17
N ASP A 151 -2.36 29.39 7.79
CA ASP A 151 -1.99 29.52 9.20
C ASP A 151 -0.55 29.03 9.44
N LEU A 152 0.41 29.95 9.28
CA LEU A 152 1.85 29.66 9.44
C LEU A 152 2.29 29.56 10.91
N GLU A 153 1.47 30.04 11.86
CA GLU A 153 1.78 30.02 13.29
C GLU A 153 1.35 28.69 13.94
N ASN A 154 0.36 28.01 13.35
CA ASN A 154 -0.06 26.68 13.77
C ASN A 154 0.91 25.60 13.26
N THR A 155 1.99 25.38 14.01
CA THR A 155 3.04 24.39 13.70
C THR A 155 2.50 22.98 13.45
N PHE A 156 1.46 22.56 14.17
CA PHE A 156 0.84 21.24 13.96
C PHE A 156 0.22 21.14 12.57
N TYR A 157 -0.59 22.12 12.20
CA TYR A 157 -1.23 22.19 10.89
C TYR A 157 -0.21 22.37 9.76
N LEU A 158 0.76 23.26 9.95
CA LEU A 158 1.85 23.49 8.99
C LEU A 158 2.64 22.21 8.73
N ASN A 159 3.05 21.50 9.78
CA ASN A 159 3.80 20.25 9.64
C ASN A 159 2.99 19.17 8.92
N LYS A 160 1.68 19.09 9.19
CA LYS A 160 0.78 18.21 8.43
C LYS A 160 0.76 18.57 6.95
N CYS A 161 0.60 19.86 6.61
CA CYS A 161 0.57 20.29 5.21
C CYS A 161 1.90 20.03 4.49
N ILE A 162 3.03 20.19 5.18
CA ILE A 162 4.37 19.86 4.66
C ILE A 162 4.48 18.37 4.36
N TYR A 163 4.11 17.52 5.34
CA TYR A 163 4.09 16.07 5.17
C TYR A 163 3.18 15.65 4.01
N ASP A 164 1.94 16.15 3.96
CA ASP A 164 0.97 15.81 2.92
C ASP A 164 1.47 16.22 1.53
N THR A 165 2.07 17.42 1.42
CA THR A 165 2.65 17.90 0.14
C THR A 165 3.75 16.95 -0.34
N ALA A 166 4.66 16.57 0.56
CA ALA A 166 5.73 15.62 0.26
C ALA A 166 5.19 14.22 -0.09
N PHE A 167 4.23 13.73 0.69
CA PHE A 167 3.60 12.43 0.51
C PHE A 167 2.88 12.33 -0.83
N TYR A 168 2.03 13.30 -1.17
CA TYR A 168 1.30 13.28 -2.42
C TYR A 168 2.19 13.52 -3.64
N ALA A 169 3.31 14.24 -3.50
CA ALA A 169 4.33 14.31 -4.55
C ALA A 169 4.96 12.93 -4.82
N CYS A 170 5.27 12.16 -3.78
CA CYS A 170 5.77 10.79 -3.94
C CYS A 170 4.73 9.90 -4.63
N ARG A 171 3.48 9.96 -4.19
CA ARG A 171 2.37 9.20 -4.80
C ARG A 171 2.15 9.57 -6.27
N LEU A 172 2.30 10.85 -6.62
CA LEU A 172 2.24 11.33 -8.00
C LEU A 172 3.33 10.71 -8.87
N VAL A 173 4.58 10.67 -8.39
CA VAL A 173 5.70 10.02 -9.10
C VAL A 173 5.44 8.52 -9.30
N LEU A 174 4.98 7.81 -8.27
CA LEU A 174 4.66 6.38 -8.37
C LEU A 174 3.56 6.14 -9.41
N ALA A 175 2.46 6.90 -9.36
CA ALA A 175 1.38 6.80 -10.33
C ALA A 175 1.86 7.10 -11.77
N HIS A 176 2.70 8.11 -11.94
CA HIS A 176 3.31 8.42 -13.23
C HIS A 176 4.16 7.26 -13.80
N ASN A 177 4.83 6.51 -12.94
CA ASN A 177 5.64 5.34 -13.31
C ASN A 177 4.84 4.02 -13.37
N ASN A 178 3.53 4.03 -13.15
CA ASN A 178 2.70 2.83 -13.01
C ASN A 178 3.17 1.89 -11.89
N ILE A 179 3.66 2.45 -10.80
CA ILE A 179 4.09 1.70 -9.62
C ILE A 179 3.02 1.84 -8.54
N LEU A 180 2.53 0.70 -8.04
CA LEU A 180 1.56 0.68 -6.94
C LEU A 180 2.22 1.17 -5.65
N TYR A 181 1.58 2.09 -4.95
CA TYR A 181 2.00 2.47 -3.60
C TYR A 181 1.90 1.30 -2.61
N PRO A 182 3.00 0.89 -1.94
CA PRO A 182 2.98 -0.23 -1.01
C PRO A 182 2.55 0.22 0.40
N CYS A 183 3.27 1.18 0.96
CA CYS A 183 3.07 1.81 2.27
C CYS A 183 4.15 2.89 2.45
N VAL A 184 4.00 3.75 3.45
CA VAL A 184 4.97 4.84 3.73
C VAL A 184 6.38 4.28 3.95
N LYS A 185 6.51 3.18 4.70
CA LYS A 185 7.80 2.53 5.03
C LYS A 185 8.59 2.13 3.78
N ASN A 186 7.92 1.68 2.72
CA ASN A 186 8.55 1.18 1.50
C ASN A 186 8.51 2.19 0.34
N MET A 187 7.93 3.38 0.55
CA MET A 187 7.76 4.39 -0.49
C MET A 187 9.09 4.81 -1.16
N TYR A 188 10.16 5.01 -0.38
CA TYR A 188 11.48 5.36 -0.92
C TYR A 188 12.04 4.28 -1.85
N LYS A 189 11.91 3.01 -1.47
CA LYS A 189 12.39 1.88 -2.30
C LYS A 189 11.67 1.84 -3.65
N GLU A 190 10.38 2.15 -3.69
CA GLU A 190 9.64 2.20 -4.95
C GLU A 190 9.99 3.43 -5.79
N LEU A 191 10.32 4.55 -5.15
CA LEU A 191 10.82 5.74 -5.86
C LEU A 191 12.18 5.47 -6.52
N GLU A 192 13.05 4.66 -5.91
CA GLU A 192 14.32 4.23 -6.52
C GLU A 192 14.11 3.38 -7.80
N ASN A 193 12.98 2.69 -7.90
CA ASN A 193 12.61 1.89 -9.07
C ASN A 193 11.93 2.73 -10.19
N CYS A 194 11.60 4.00 -9.93
CA CYS A 194 11.00 4.88 -10.92
C CYS A 194 12.00 5.23 -12.02
N LYS A 195 11.59 5.06 -13.27
CA LYS A 195 12.41 5.40 -14.45
C LYS A 195 12.23 6.85 -14.87
N ASP A 196 11.06 7.40 -14.60
CA ASP A 196 10.61 8.73 -15.03
C ASP A 196 10.31 9.57 -13.79
N ILE A 197 11.33 10.21 -13.22
CA ILE A 197 11.26 10.95 -11.96
C ILE A 197 12.00 12.28 -12.10
N PRO A 198 11.52 13.39 -11.49
CA PRO A 198 12.25 14.65 -11.52
C PRO A 198 13.69 14.48 -11.02
N LYS A 199 14.64 15.13 -11.69
CA LYS A 199 16.04 15.12 -11.26
C LYS A 199 16.13 15.65 -9.82
N ASP A 200 17.03 15.12 -8.99
CA ASP A 200 17.20 15.59 -7.60
C ASP A 200 15.93 15.45 -6.71
N PHE A 201 14.86 14.77 -7.15
CA PHE A 201 13.59 14.65 -6.40
C PHE A 201 13.82 14.13 -4.98
N ILE A 202 14.60 13.05 -4.83
CA ILE A 202 14.90 12.44 -3.54
C ILE A 202 15.73 13.37 -2.65
N LEU A 203 16.66 14.15 -3.24
CA LEU A 203 17.45 15.13 -2.50
C LEU A 203 16.55 16.22 -1.91
N LEU A 204 15.70 16.82 -2.74
CA LEU A 204 14.78 17.88 -2.31
C LEU A 204 13.72 17.37 -1.33
N LEU A 205 13.19 16.16 -1.56
CA LEU A 205 12.29 15.50 -0.62
C LEU A 205 12.94 15.34 0.76
N ASN A 206 14.18 14.85 0.79
CA ASN A 206 14.94 14.74 2.03
C ASN A 206 15.10 16.11 2.70
N GLU A 207 15.45 17.17 1.97
CA GLU A 207 15.55 18.52 2.56
C GLU A 207 14.24 18.97 3.22
N VAL A 208 13.09 18.74 2.58
CA VAL A 208 11.78 19.05 3.16
C VAL A 208 11.55 18.27 4.45
N MET A 209 11.80 16.96 4.44
CA MET A 209 11.55 16.08 5.60
C MET A 209 12.53 16.29 6.76
N HIS A 210 13.74 16.79 6.50
CA HIS A 210 14.70 17.11 7.57
C HIS A 210 14.41 18.48 8.19
N THR A 211 13.98 19.45 7.38
CA THR A 211 13.82 20.83 7.85
C THR A 211 12.41 21.16 8.33
N TYR A 212 11.38 20.45 7.84
CA TYR A 212 9.97 20.82 8.02
C TYR A 212 9.73 22.31 7.77
N SER A 213 10.40 22.88 6.78
CA SER A 213 10.32 24.30 6.46
C SER A 213 9.26 24.59 5.40
N TYR A 214 8.37 25.55 5.66
CA TYR A 214 7.43 26.07 4.65
C TYR A 214 8.14 26.49 3.36
N LYS A 215 9.26 27.20 3.48
CA LYS A 215 10.06 27.64 2.33
C LYS A 215 10.55 26.46 1.50
N LYS A 216 11.11 25.44 2.15
CA LYS A 216 11.59 24.22 1.46
C LYS A 216 10.45 23.43 0.82
N MET A 217 9.31 23.33 1.49
CA MET A 217 8.11 22.73 0.91
C MET A 217 7.66 23.48 -0.36
N VAL A 218 7.67 24.81 -0.37
CA VAL A 218 7.32 25.60 -1.56
C VAL A 218 8.33 25.40 -2.70
N GLU A 219 9.63 25.40 -2.41
CA GLU A 219 10.69 25.10 -3.37
C GLU A 219 10.49 23.72 -4.02
N PHE A 220 10.29 22.69 -3.18
CA PHE A 220 10.01 21.33 -3.63
C PHE A 220 8.73 21.22 -4.46
N TYR A 221 7.62 21.80 -3.98
CA TYR A 221 6.36 21.82 -4.72
C TYR A 221 6.52 22.43 -6.11
N ASN A 222 7.16 23.60 -6.22
CA ASN A 222 7.34 24.27 -7.50
C ASN A 222 8.19 23.42 -8.46
N TYR A 223 9.23 22.77 -7.93
CA TYR A 223 10.07 21.87 -8.70
C TYR A 223 9.28 20.69 -9.29
N VAL A 224 8.51 20.00 -8.45
CA VAL A 224 7.66 18.87 -8.86
C VAL A 224 6.55 19.32 -9.80
N ASN A 225 5.89 20.44 -9.50
CA ASN A 225 4.84 21.02 -10.31
C ASN A 225 5.31 21.35 -11.74
N ASN A 226 6.51 21.91 -11.88
CA ASN A 226 7.07 22.26 -13.18
C ASN A 226 7.35 21.02 -14.03
N TYR A 227 7.80 19.93 -13.42
CA TYR A 227 7.99 18.65 -14.11
C TYR A 227 6.67 18.09 -14.64
N PHE A 228 5.61 18.18 -13.84
CA PHE A 228 4.29 17.64 -14.15
C PHE A 228 3.35 18.66 -14.81
N ILE A 229 3.87 19.78 -15.32
CA ILE A 229 3.05 20.91 -15.80
C ILE A 229 2.15 20.53 -16.98
N GLU A 230 2.59 19.57 -17.80
CA GLU A 230 1.86 19.11 -18.99
C GLU A 230 0.54 18.41 -18.66
N TYR A 231 0.41 17.87 -17.44
CA TYR A 231 -0.84 17.26 -17.02
C TYR A 231 -2.00 18.26 -16.86
N HIS A 232 -1.73 19.58 -16.99
CA HIS A 232 -2.66 20.72 -16.91
C HIS A 232 -4.09 20.37 -16.52
N PHE A 233 -4.37 20.55 -15.24
CA PHE A 233 -5.55 20.06 -14.56
C PHE A 233 -6.48 21.24 -14.23
N ASP A 234 -7.63 21.34 -14.91
CA ASP A 234 -8.67 22.38 -14.68
C ASP A 234 -9.11 22.40 -13.19
N ASN A 235 -9.36 23.60 -12.61
CA ASN A 235 -9.87 23.79 -11.25
C ASN A 235 -11.15 22.99 -10.91
N ARG A 236 -11.86 22.44 -11.92
CA ARG A 236 -12.92 21.42 -11.76
C ARG A 236 -12.49 20.13 -11.06
N LEU A 237 -11.20 19.99 -10.70
CA LEU A 237 -10.60 18.83 -10.05
C LEU A 237 -10.68 18.79 -8.53
N ARG A 238 -11.29 19.81 -7.91
CA ARG A 238 -11.78 19.70 -6.53
C ARG A 238 -12.75 18.54 -6.33
N ARG A 239 -13.32 17.93 -7.39
CA ARG A 239 -14.14 16.72 -7.27
C ARG A 239 -13.42 15.59 -6.54
N GLY A 240 -12.16 15.31 -6.88
CA GLY A 240 -11.37 14.29 -6.18
C GLY A 240 -11.13 14.68 -4.72
N TYR A 241 -10.77 15.94 -4.47
CA TYR A 241 -10.58 16.44 -3.12
C TYR A 241 -11.84 16.34 -2.25
N VAL A 242 -13.00 16.73 -2.77
CA VAL A 242 -14.31 16.68 -2.08
C VAL A 242 -14.73 15.23 -1.85
N LEU A 243 -14.58 14.36 -2.85
CA LEU A 243 -14.86 12.93 -2.69
C LEU A 243 -13.99 12.31 -1.59
N GLU A 244 -12.71 12.66 -1.53
CA GLU A 244 -11.75 12.04 -0.60
C GLU A 244 -11.80 12.64 0.81
N ASN A 245 -12.00 13.95 0.95
CA ASN A 245 -11.95 14.62 2.26
C ASN A 245 -13.33 14.81 2.88
N GLU A 246 -14.38 14.99 2.08
CA GLU A 246 -15.69 15.43 2.57
C GLU A 246 -16.78 14.37 2.37
N LEU A 247 -16.77 13.63 1.25
CA LEU A 247 -17.85 12.74 0.84
C LEU A 247 -17.46 11.25 0.82
N PHE A 248 -16.27 10.88 1.32
CA PHE A 248 -15.78 9.50 1.24
C PHE A 248 -16.72 8.54 1.98
N TRP A 249 -17.23 8.97 3.14
CA TRP A 249 -18.21 8.24 3.94
C TRP A 249 -19.57 8.10 3.25
N PHE A 250 -19.93 9.06 2.38
CA PHE A 250 -21.18 9.03 1.63
C PHE A 250 -21.11 8.07 0.44
N PHE A 251 -19.95 8.00 -0.21
CA PHE A 251 -19.74 7.12 -1.37
C PHE A 251 -19.09 5.77 -1.02
N ASN A 252 -18.94 5.44 0.27
CA ASN A 252 -18.22 4.24 0.74
C ASN A 252 -16.83 4.10 0.11
N THR A 253 -16.15 5.23 -0.09
CA THR A 253 -14.76 5.28 -0.56
C THR A 253 -13.85 5.34 0.66
N VAL A 254 -12.75 4.59 0.66
CA VAL A 254 -11.75 4.68 1.74
C VAL A 254 -10.82 5.86 1.42
N PRO A 255 -10.73 6.87 2.31
CA PRO A 255 -9.92 8.05 2.03
C PRO A 255 -8.43 7.69 2.10
N TYR A 256 -7.64 8.20 1.16
CA TYR A 256 -6.21 7.87 1.11
C TYR A 256 -5.39 8.40 2.29
N ALA A 257 -5.87 9.42 3.01
CA ALA A 257 -5.24 9.88 4.24
C ALA A 257 -5.31 8.82 5.35
N GLU A 258 -6.20 7.84 5.24
CA GLU A 258 -6.36 6.72 6.17
C GLU A 258 -5.69 5.42 5.68
N ILE A 259 -4.89 5.47 4.60
CA ILE A 259 -4.17 4.33 3.99
C ILE A 259 -2.64 4.51 4.08
#